data_AF-A0A812ITD9-F1
#
_entry.id   AF-A0A812ITD9-F1
#
_cell.length_a   1.000
_cell.length_b   1.000
_cell.length_c   1.000
_cell.angle_alpha   90.00
_cell.angle_beta   90.00
_cell.angle_gamma   90.00
#
_symmetry.space_group_name_H-M   'P 1'
#
loop_
_entity.id
_entity.type
_entity.pdbx_description
1 polymer ?
#
loop_
_entity_poly.entity_id
_entity_poly.type
_entity_poly.pdbx_seq_one_letter_code
_entity_poly.pdbx_strand_id
1 'polypeptide(L)'
;MTEEPFHAFSFDGVLGLGLDSLALAPEFSFFGMMAKQVALEHRSFGVFLADTDAEVSEISFGGSSEDKVASPMTWAPVALPDLGYWQVEIKAIRIGDRTLDYCADGQCRAVVDTGTSLLAVPEDFAEGLQEVCVIPPLRGCEPEPP
;
A
#
# COMPACT_ATOMS: atom_id res chain seq x y z
N MET A 1 -8.16 -9.48 -18.97
CA MET A 1 -6.79 -9.64 -18.45
C MET A 1 -5.96 -10.30 -19.53
N THR A 2 -4.68 -9.95 -19.65
CA THR A 2 -3.79 -10.56 -20.66
C THR A 2 -3.41 -11.99 -20.23
N GLU A 3 -3.06 -12.85 -21.18
CA GLU A 3 -2.56 -14.22 -20.93
C GLU A 3 -1.13 -14.22 -20.36
N GLU A 4 -0.42 -13.09 -20.45
CA GLU A 4 0.96 -12.92 -20.00
C GLU A 4 1.10 -11.67 -19.11
N PRO A 5 0.43 -11.64 -17.95
CA PRO A 5 0.39 -10.45 -17.10
C PRO A 5 1.77 -10.08 -16.53
N PHE A 6 2.72 -11.03 -16.55
CA PHE A 6 4.07 -10.83 -16.03
C PHE A 6 5.14 -10.54 -17.09
N HIS A 7 4.83 -10.71 -18.38
CA HIS A 7 5.83 -10.54 -19.46
C HIS A 7 6.36 -9.09 -19.56
N ALA A 8 5.54 -8.11 -19.16
CA ALA A 8 5.92 -6.70 -19.20
C ALA A 8 6.62 -6.20 -17.92
N PHE A 9 6.70 -7.00 -16.86
CA PHE A 9 7.36 -6.57 -15.63
C PHE A 9 8.87 -6.75 -15.72
N SER A 10 9.59 -5.85 -15.05
CA SER A 10 11.05 -5.91 -14.93
C SER A 10 11.53 -6.75 -13.73
N PHE A 11 10.61 -7.34 -12.97
CA PHE A 11 10.92 -8.18 -11.81
C PHE A 11 10.61 -9.65 -12.10
N ASP A 12 11.39 -10.55 -11.51
CA ASP A 12 11.27 -12.00 -11.73
C ASP A 12 10.24 -12.67 -10.80
N GLY A 13 9.89 -12.03 -9.68
CA GLY A 13 8.94 -12.58 -8.72
C GLY A 13 8.53 -11.60 -7.64
N VAL A 14 7.69 -12.09 -6.73
CA VAL A 14 7.10 -11.30 -5.64
C VAL A 14 7.46 -11.92 -4.30
N LEU A 15 7.99 -11.11 -3.38
CA LEU A 15 8.22 -11.49 -2.00
C LEU A 15 7.05 -11.00 -1.14
N GLY A 16 6.18 -11.92 -0.73
CA GLY A 16 5.03 -11.59 0.12
C GLY A 16 5.45 -11.20 1.54
N LEU A 17 5.02 -10.00 1.97
CA LEU A 17 5.26 -9.47 3.32
C LEU A 17 3.95 -9.31 4.12
N GLY A 18 2.86 -9.95 3.69
CA GLY A 18 1.62 -10.01 4.44
C GLY A 18 1.77 -10.78 5.76
N LEU A 19 0.72 -10.76 6.58
CA LEU A 19 0.69 -11.54 7.82
C LEU A 19 0.50 -13.04 7.51
N ASP A 20 0.81 -13.87 8.50
CA ASP A 20 0.86 -15.33 8.37
C ASP A 20 -0.44 -15.97 7.83
N SER A 21 -1.61 -15.38 8.04
CA SER A 21 -2.89 -15.94 7.59
C SER A 21 -3.12 -15.87 6.07
N LEU A 22 -2.36 -15.03 5.33
CA LEU A 22 -2.38 -15.04 3.87
C LEU A 22 -1.44 -16.09 3.27
N ALA A 23 -0.50 -16.62 4.04
CA ALA A 23 0.42 -17.64 3.55
C ALA A 23 -0.29 -18.99 3.42
N LEU A 24 0.04 -19.75 2.38
CA LEU A 24 -0.50 -21.10 2.18
C LEU A 24 -0.14 -22.05 3.34
N ALA A 25 1.02 -21.82 3.96
CA ALA A 25 1.47 -22.49 5.17
C ALA A 25 2.38 -21.53 5.97
N PRO A 26 2.50 -21.68 7.30
CA PRO A 26 3.33 -20.80 8.13
C PRO A 26 4.79 -20.70 7.68
N GLU A 27 5.33 -21.76 7.07
CA GLU A 27 6.70 -21.83 6.57
C GLU A 27 6.92 -21.00 5.29
N PHE A 28 5.83 -20.61 4.61
CA PHE A 28 5.87 -19.75 3.43
C PHE A 28 5.72 -18.26 3.76
N SER A 29 5.46 -17.91 5.02
CA SER A 29 5.53 -16.51 5.47
C SER A 29 6.98 -16.10 5.64
N PHE A 30 7.54 -15.36 4.68
CA PHE A 30 8.93 -14.94 4.74
C PHE A 30 9.24 -14.13 6.00
N PHE A 31 8.45 -13.09 6.27
CA PHE A 31 8.65 -12.25 7.45
C PHE A 31 8.35 -13.01 8.75
N GLY A 32 7.30 -13.84 8.77
CA GLY A 32 6.98 -14.69 9.92
C GLY A 32 8.12 -15.67 10.26
N MET A 33 8.78 -16.23 9.25
CA MET A 33 9.95 -17.09 9.44
C MET A 33 11.19 -16.30 9.86
N MET A 34 11.45 -15.15 9.24
CA MET A 34 12.55 -14.27 9.62
C MET A 34 12.44 -13.83 11.09
N ALA A 35 11.26 -13.38 11.52
CA ALA A 35 11.02 -12.93 12.89
C ALA A 35 11.13 -14.06 13.95
N LYS A 36 11.06 -15.33 13.53
CA LYS A 36 11.28 -16.52 14.38
C LYS A 36 12.73 -16.95 14.43
N GLN A 37 13.46 -16.86 13.32
CA GLN A 37 14.81 -17.43 13.18
C GLN A 37 15.93 -16.41 13.42
N VAL A 38 15.66 -15.13 13.17
CA VAL A 38 16.64 -14.06 13.29
C VAL A 38 16.32 -13.21 14.51
N ALA A 39 17.35 -12.86 15.28
CA ALA A 39 17.22 -11.89 16.36
C ALA A 39 17.09 -10.48 15.77
N LEU A 40 15.86 -10.10 15.42
CA LEU A 40 15.52 -8.74 15.04
C LEU A 40 15.39 -7.87 16.29
N GLU A 41 15.90 -6.64 16.24
CA GLU A 41 15.73 -5.66 17.32
C GLU A 41 14.24 -5.36 17.57
N HIS A 42 13.50 -5.13 16.48
CA HIS A 42 12.05 -5.06 16.48
C HIS A 42 11.45 -6.05 15.48
N ARG A 43 10.31 -6.66 15.82
CA ARG A 43 9.53 -7.48 14.87
C ARG A 43 8.73 -6.62 13.91
N SER A 44 9.44 -5.75 13.19
CA SER A 44 8.91 -4.84 12.19
C SER A 44 9.85 -4.74 11.00
N PHE A 45 9.35 -4.18 9.90
CA PHE A 45 10.14 -3.77 8.76
C PHE A 45 9.67 -2.39 8.31
N GLY A 46 10.57 -1.63 7.68
CA GLY A 46 10.30 -0.32 7.10
C GLY A 46 10.52 -0.37 5.60
N VAL A 47 9.72 0.39 4.84
CA VAL A 47 9.88 0.55 3.40
C VAL A 47 9.99 2.04 3.10
N PHE A 48 11.09 2.43 2.48
CA PHE A 48 11.32 3.75 1.92
C PHE A 48 11.31 3.64 0.40
N LEU A 49 10.43 4.41 -0.25
CA LEU A 49 10.36 4.49 -1.71
C LEU A 49 10.88 5.87 -2.14
N ALA A 50 11.97 5.88 -2.89
CA ALA A 50 12.54 7.12 -3.42
C ALA A 50 11.63 7.70 -4.51
N ASP A 51 11.39 9.01 -4.46
CA ASP A 51 10.61 9.75 -5.47
C ASP A 51 11.48 10.21 -6.65
N THR A 52 12.81 10.20 -6.49
CA THR A 52 13.77 10.62 -7.52
C THR A 52 14.97 9.70 -7.57
N ASP A 53 15.66 9.66 -8.71
CA ASP A 53 16.89 8.89 -8.91
C ASP A 53 18.08 9.38 -8.06
N ALA A 54 17.93 10.50 -7.35
CA ALA A 54 18.94 11.00 -6.43
C ALA A 54 19.03 10.17 -5.14
N GLU A 55 17.97 9.42 -4.82
CA GLU A 55 17.91 8.53 -3.66
C GLU A 55 17.60 7.10 -4.08
N VAL A 56 17.93 6.16 -3.21
CA VAL A 56 17.69 4.73 -3.44
C VAL A 56 16.57 4.27 -2.51
N SER A 57 15.58 3.57 -3.08
CA SER A 57 14.54 2.88 -2.32
C SER A 57 15.14 1.78 -1.45
N GLU A 58 14.63 1.60 -0.25
CA GLU A 58 15.17 0.67 0.75
C GLU A 58 14.04 -0.10 1.45
N ILE A 59 14.30 -1.38 1.75
CA ILE A 59 13.57 -2.13 2.76
C ILE A 59 14.51 -2.49 3.90
N SER A 60 14.11 -2.17 5.13
CA SER A 60 14.87 -2.45 6.35
C SER A 60 14.10 -3.46 7.20
N PHE A 61 14.74 -4.54 7.64
CA PHE A 61 14.16 -5.50 8.58
C PHE A 61 14.72 -5.27 9.98
N GLY A 62 13.87 -5.30 11.01
CA GLY A 62 14.25 -4.98 12.38
C GLY A 62 13.84 -3.57 12.84
N GLY A 63 13.22 -2.78 11.97
CA GLY A 63 12.87 -1.38 12.21
C GLY A 63 12.78 -0.58 10.91
N SER A 64 12.80 0.73 11.04
CA SER A 64 12.91 1.69 9.92
C SER A 64 14.30 2.33 9.91
N SER A 65 14.84 2.66 8.74
CA SER A 65 16.06 3.47 8.63
C SER A 65 15.84 4.87 9.21
N GLU A 66 16.57 5.24 10.26
CA GLU A 66 16.47 6.54 10.92
C GLU A 66 16.77 7.71 9.96
N ASP A 67 17.74 7.51 9.06
CA ASP A 67 18.13 8.49 8.04
C ASP A 67 17.02 8.78 7.02
N LYS A 68 16.03 7.88 6.91
CA LYS A 68 14.90 7.99 5.97
C LYS A 68 13.61 8.52 6.63
N VAL A 69 13.61 8.68 7.96
CA VAL A 69 12.44 9.12 8.71
C VAL A 69 12.57 10.61 9.04
N ALA A 70 11.81 11.45 8.32
CA ALA A 70 11.87 12.91 8.49
C ALA A 70 11.18 13.44 9.77
N SER A 71 10.30 12.64 10.39
CA SER A 71 9.53 13.04 11.57
C SER A 71 9.13 11.81 12.40
N PRO A 72 8.78 11.97 13.70
CA PRO A 72 8.37 10.85 14.53
C PRO A 72 7.21 10.07 13.91
N MET A 73 7.37 8.74 13.83
CA MET A 73 6.35 7.86 13.27
C MET A 73 5.08 7.86 14.12
N THR A 74 3.94 7.82 13.44
CA THR A 74 2.63 7.60 14.05
C THR A 74 2.18 6.17 13.76
N TRP A 75 1.62 5.51 14.77
CA TRP A 75 1.18 4.12 14.66
C TRP A 75 -0.34 4.02 14.61
N ALA A 76 -0.83 3.14 13.73
CA ALA A 76 -2.23 2.71 13.70
C ALA A 76 -2.28 1.20 13.98
N PRO A 77 -3.28 0.72 14.76
CA PRO A 77 -3.46 -0.70 14.96
C PRO A 77 -3.87 -1.37 13.64
N VAL A 78 -3.41 -2.60 13.43
CA VAL A 78 -3.86 -3.42 12.30
C VAL A 78 -5.32 -3.82 12.52
N ALA A 79 -6.19 -3.44 11.59
CA ALA A 79 -7.60 -3.81 11.60
C ALA A 79 -7.79 -5.19 10.97
N LEU A 80 -8.64 -6.02 11.59
CA LEU A 80 -8.97 -7.37 11.09
C LEU A 80 -7.72 -8.21 10.72
N PRO A 81 -6.75 -8.36 11.64
CA PRO A 81 -5.47 -9.02 11.34
C PRO A 81 -5.61 -10.47 10.88
N ASP A 82 -6.71 -11.13 11.24
CA ASP A 82 -7.00 -12.51 10.81
C ASP A 82 -7.17 -12.64 9.29
N LEU A 83 -7.54 -11.55 8.59
CA LEU A 83 -7.57 -11.51 7.12
C LEU A 83 -6.17 -11.47 6.49
N GLY A 84 -5.16 -11.13 7.29
CA GLY A 84 -3.75 -11.21 6.98
C GLY A 84 -3.16 -10.02 6.20
N TYR A 85 -3.97 -9.01 5.92
CA TYR A 85 -3.52 -7.77 5.29
C TYR A 85 -2.96 -6.77 6.32
N TRP A 86 -2.06 -5.90 5.86
CA TRP A 86 -1.68 -4.69 6.59
C TRP A 86 -2.77 -3.63 6.46
N GLN A 87 -3.88 -3.87 7.13
CA GLN A 87 -5.08 -3.06 7.03
C GLN A 87 -5.18 -2.07 8.19
N VAL A 88 -5.62 -0.84 7.91
CA VAL A 88 -5.82 0.23 8.90
C VAL A 88 -7.24 0.80 8.82
N GLU A 89 -7.70 1.39 9.92
CA GLU A 89 -8.95 2.13 9.97
C GLU A 89 -8.80 3.52 9.35
N ILE A 90 -9.71 3.87 8.44
CA ILE A 90 -9.79 5.20 7.83
C ILE A 90 -10.93 5.96 8.48
N LYS A 91 -10.59 7.04 9.19
CA LYS A 91 -11.56 7.86 9.93
C LYS A 91 -12.32 8.83 9.04
N ALA A 92 -11.63 9.40 8.06
CA ALA A 92 -12.19 10.36 7.12
C ALA A 92 -11.29 10.45 5.89
N ILE A 93 -11.88 10.77 4.74
CA ILE A 93 -11.15 11.08 3.53
C ILE A 93 -11.48 12.53 3.15
N ARG A 94 -10.46 13.32 2.83
CA ARG A 94 -10.61 14.75 2.56
C ARG A 94 -9.87 15.13 1.29
N ILE A 95 -10.53 15.90 0.42
CA ILE A 95 -9.95 16.49 -0.79
C ILE A 95 -10.00 18.01 -0.65
N GLY A 96 -8.83 18.66 -0.59
CA GLY A 96 -8.74 20.07 -0.23
C GLY A 96 -9.41 20.31 1.14
N ASP A 97 -10.41 21.19 1.15
CA ASP A 97 -11.18 21.51 2.36
C ASP A 97 -12.47 20.67 2.52
N ARG A 98 -12.79 19.80 1.56
CA ARG A 98 -14.02 19.00 1.56
C ARG A 98 -13.76 17.61 2.15
N THR A 99 -14.41 17.30 3.26
CA THR A 99 -14.47 15.93 3.80
C THR A 99 -15.56 15.16 3.09
N LEU A 100 -15.28 13.92 2.69
CA LEU A 100 -16.24 13.05 2.02
C LEU A 100 -16.94 12.14 3.05
N ASP A 101 -18.24 11.93 2.85
CA ASP A 101 -19.08 11.23 3.83
C ASP A 101 -19.01 9.70 3.75
N TYR A 102 -18.28 9.12 2.80
CA TYR A 102 -18.23 7.66 2.60
C TYR A 102 -17.68 6.88 3.80
N CYS A 103 -16.87 7.52 4.65
CA CYS A 103 -16.32 6.89 5.85
C CYS A 103 -17.03 7.29 7.14
N ALA A 104 -18.15 8.01 7.04
CA ALA A 104 -18.89 8.49 8.21
C ALA A 104 -19.51 7.36 9.05
N ASP A 105 -19.71 6.18 8.48
CA ASP A 105 -20.18 4.98 9.17
C ASP A 105 -19.10 4.27 10.01
N GLY A 106 -17.84 4.72 9.90
CA GLY A 106 -16.69 4.13 10.58
C GLY A 106 -16.25 2.77 10.03
N GLN A 107 -16.76 2.34 8.86
CA GLN A 107 -16.46 1.04 8.26
C GLN A 107 -15.32 1.09 7.25
N CYS A 108 -14.89 2.28 6.82
CA CYS A 108 -13.77 2.41 5.89
C CYS A 108 -12.49 1.79 6.43
N ARG A 109 -11.83 1.01 5.57
CA ARG A 109 -10.54 0.39 5.83
C ARG A 109 -9.65 0.59 4.60
N ALA A 110 -8.35 0.66 4.82
CA ALA A 110 -7.37 0.71 3.74
C ALA A 110 -6.30 -0.36 3.97
N VAL A 111 -5.82 -0.97 2.90
CA VAL A 111 -4.65 -1.84 2.93
C VAL A 111 -3.44 -1.01 2.50
N VAL A 112 -2.35 -1.09 3.28
CA VAL A 112 -1.06 -0.54 2.89
C VAL A 112 -0.34 -1.60 2.07
N ASP A 113 -0.32 -1.42 0.74
CA ASP A 113 0.18 -2.41 -0.21
C ASP A 113 1.34 -1.84 -1.04
N THR A 114 2.56 -2.32 -0.77
CA THR A 114 3.76 -1.94 -1.53
C THR A 114 3.82 -2.56 -2.93
N GLY A 115 2.96 -3.53 -3.23
CA GLY A 115 2.86 -4.18 -4.54
C GLY A 115 2.03 -3.39 -5.56
N THR A 116 1.30 -2.36 -5.12
CA THR A 116 0.44 -1.54 -5.98
C THR A 116 0.96 -0.10 -6.02
N SER A 117 1.08 0.47 -7.23
CA SER A 117 1.58 1.85 -7.42
C SER A 117 0.49 2.92 -7.30
N LEU A 118 -0.76 2.57 -7.58
CA LEU A 118 -1.89 3.50 -7.58
C LEU A 118 -2.74 3.35 -6.32
N LEU A 119 -3.38 4.43 -5.90
CA LEU A 119 -4.44 4.38 -4.89
C LEU A 119 -5.70 3.80 -5.54
N ALA A 120 -6.17 2.66 -5.02
CA ALA A 120 -7.43 2.06 -5.40
C ALA A 120 -8.53 2.44 -4.39
N VAL A 121 -9.72 2.72 -4.91
CA VAL A 121 -10.91 3.06 -4.12
C VAL A 121 -12.13 2.31 -4.69
N PRO A 122 -13.20 2.11 -3.91
CA PRO A 122 -14.47 1.60 -4.44
C PRO A 122 -15.00 2.47 -5.59
N GLU A 123 -15.73 1.86 -6.53
CA GLU A 123 -16.28 2.56 -7.70
C GLU A 123 -17.19 3.72 -7.32
N ASP A 124 -18.10 3.52 -6.35
CA ASP A 124 -18.96 4.57 -5.79
C ASP A 124 -18.16 5.76 -5.24
N PHE A 125 -16.93 5.54 -4.79
CA PHE A 125 -16.03 6.58 -4.30
C PHE A 125 -15.35 7.34 -5.45
N ALA A 126 -15.06 6.64 -6.56
CA ALA A 126 -14.42 7.20 -7.74
C ALA A 126 -15.33 8.23 -8.45
N GLU A 127 -16.64 8.00 -8.50
CA GLU A 127 -17.60 8.96 -9.05
C GLU A 127 -17.53 10.31 -8.31
N GLY A 128 -17.57 10.29 -6.97
CA GLY A 128 -17.45 11.52 -6.19
C GLY A 128 -16.06 12.15 -6.21
N LEU A 129 -15.00 11.38 -6.47
CA LEU A 129 -13.64 11.92 -6.68
C LEU A 129 -13.55 12.70 -7.98
N GLN A 130 -14.16 12.23 -9.07
CA GLN A 130 -14.12 12.92 -10.38
C GLN A 130 -14.83 14.29 -10.34
N GLU A 131 -15.83 14.45 -9.47
CA GLU A 131 -16.50 15.74 -9.27
C GLU A 131 -15.65 16.77 -8.52
N VAL A 132 -14.71 16.32 -7.67
CA VAL A 132 -13.95 17.18 -6.76
C VAL A 132 -12.51 17.37 -7.22
N CYS A 133 -11.91 16.33 -7.79
CA CYS A 133 -10.63 16.38 -8.47
C CYS A 133 -10.89 16.58 -9.96
N VAL A 134 -10.62 17.78 -10.48
CA VAL A 134 -10.40 17.93 -11.92
C VAL A 134 -9.10 17.21 -12.22
N ILE A 135 -9.18 15.90 -12.50
CA ILE A 135 -8.06 15.15 -13.05
C ILE A 135 -7.82 15.78 -14.42
N PRO A 136 -6.72 16.52 -14.65
CA PRO A 136 -6.39 16.94 -16.00
C PRO A 136 -6.35 15.66 -16.84
N PRO A 137 -6.94 15.63 -18.05
CA PRO A 137 -6.92 14.42 -18.86
C PRO A 137 -5.48 13.91 -18.91
N LEU A 138 -5.29 12.64 -18.54
CA LEU A 138 -4.00 11.98 -18.65
C LEU A 138 -3.53 12.22 -20.09
N ARG A 139 -2.35 12.84 -20.26
CA ARG A 139 -1.77 13.07 -21.60
C ARG A 139 -1.80 11.73 -22.36
N GLY A 140 -2.63 11.64 -23.40
CA GLY A 140 -2.80 10.42 -24.21
C GLY A 140 -4.20 9.78 -24.21
N CYS A 141 -5.16 10.28 -23.43
CA CYS A 141 -6.56 9.84 -23.48
C CYS A 141 -7.46 10.81 -24.25
N GLU A 142 -7.06 11.25 -25.45
CA GLU A 142 -7.99 11.89 -26.37
C GLU A 142 -8.77 10.80 -27.11
N PRO A 143 -10.12 10.83 -27.13
CA PRO A 143 -10.89 9.92 -27.97
C PRO A 143 -10.50 10.17 -29.44
N GLU A 144 -10.17 9.11 -30.18
CA GLU A 144 -9.91 9.24 -31.61
C GLU A 144 -11.12 9.89 -32.30
N PRO A 145 -10.89 10.89 -33.17
CA PRO A 145 -11.97 11.48 -33.95
C PRO A 145 -12.58 10.43 -34.90
N PRO A 146 -13.85 10.61 -35.29
CA PRO A 146 -14.62 9.62 -36.06
C PRO A 146 -14.05 9.32 -37.44
#